data_AF-W0ZCD6-F1
#
_entry.id   AF-W0ZCD6-F1
#
_cell.length_a   1.000
_cell.length_b   1.000
_cell.length_c   1.000
_cell.angle_alpha   90.00
_cell.angle_beta   90.00
_cell.angle_gamma   90.00
#
_symmetry.space_group_name_H-M   'P 1'
#
loop_
_entity.id
_entity.type
_entity.pdbx_description
1 polymer ?
#
loop_
_entity_poly.entity_id
_entity_poly.type
_entity_poly.pdbx_seq_one_letter_code
_entity_poly.pdbx_strand_id
1 'polypeptide(L)'
;MLVNRSPVRGEKRRASDDTGSAIVSVLIVMILLSLMGLTAAAIVTNTTGSVVQTRGSVQAKAAADAGITAALAQARRTSEFCSLSLSGSQPSYTVTSSCASNQVTFTSTGRGTDGGTTKTQAVYAYTPAKDVGMGADLTFFNSATFTYEVKTVSPGNALTINIPKGDFTCQVPIAASIRVQGSFITKGSCDVAGSVTAGGSVEMTNGSDTVRGNLSAAGTDKSLVRGSVGGALTVGGSLEFGWEQKIIGGNVQATGDVKLGSQRLSKALTFPAGKKFEQDQGVVSGTISRPAAVTAPAAPSFDAWFDYAYKSSDWPGYSIITLTASGTGPGTCNYFNAHPATGWTSLSSLTTPTVLDARACSNLSANSGTDPVVTLKTDLVMLAKSYDLTMLTMTASSGTKPKVRVIVEDTTKDAKPSCTNGAGSININGTSMASGITALAYTPCTVDVHGIGGRDKWNGSLYSGAFSYGGLVTFSSSPISLPGITGGLPVLGDLVSQRDIR
;
A
#
# COMPACT_ATOMS: atom_id res chain seq x y z
N MET A 1 -47.39 -62.57 -53.85
CA MET A 1 -47.12 -62.35 -55.29
C MET A 1 -45.91 -63.21 -55.64
N LEU A 2 -45.98 -64.27 -56.47
CA LEU A 2 -46.25 -64.28 -57.94
C LEU A 2 -45.24 -63.36 -58.68
N VAL A 3 -44.20 -63.84 -59.40
CA VAL A 3 -44.13 -64.50 -60.76
C VAL A 3 -44.08 -63.44 -61.89
N ASN A 4 -43.17 -63.43 -62.91
CA ASN A 4 -42.30 -64.49 -63.48
C ASN A 4 -40.95 -64.01 -64.14
N ARG A 5 -40.16 -65.00 -64.63
CA ARG A 5 -39.00 -65.10 -65.57
C ARG A 5 -38.72 -64.05 -66.69
N SER A 6 -37.42 -63.70 -66.87
CA SER A 6 -36.45 -64.00 -68.00
C SER A 6 -36.88 -64.09 -69.50
N PRO A 7 -35.94 -64.18 -70.51
CA PRO A 7 -34.63 -63.53 -70.82
C PRO A 7 -34.45 -63.17 -72.36
N VAL A 8 -33.20 -63.10 -72.90
CA VAL A 8 -32.68 -63.23 -74.33
C VAL A 8 -31.79 -62.04 -74.78
N ARG A 9 -30.81 -62.13 -75.74
CA ARG A 9 -29.54 -62.90 -75.91
C ARG A 9 -28.89 -62.58 -77.30
N GLY A 10 -27.59 -62.20 -77.36
CA GLY A 10 -26.72 -62.20 -78.59
C GLY A 10 -26.83 -60.98 -79.54
N GLU A 11 -25.86 -60.65 -80.44
CA GLU A 11 -24.48 -61.17 -80.67
C GLU A 11 -23.59 -60.24 -81.59
N LYS A 12 -22.25 -60.22 -81.38
CA LYS A 12 -21.08 -60.00 -82.32
C LYS A 12 -20.77 -58.69 -83.12
N ARG A 13 -19.52 -58.19 -82.88
CA ARG A 13 -18.47 -57.59 -83.80
C ARG A 13 -18.82 -56.25 -84.52
N ARG A 14 -17.88 -55.37 -84.92
CA ARG A 14 -16.44 -55.44 -85.31
C ARG A 14 -15.70 -54.09 -85.00
N ALA A 15 -14.39 -53.96 -85.25
CA ALA A 15 -13.53 -52.83 -84.82
C ALA A 15 -12.98 -51.92 -85.96
N SER A 16 -12.47 -50.72 -85.61
CA SER A 16 -11.40 -49.98 -86.32
C SER A 16 -10.61 -49.07 -85.36
N ASP A 17 -9.34 -48.79 -85.68
CA ASP A 17 -8.38 -48.04 -84.85
C ASP A 17 -8.40 -46.51 -85.06
N ASP A 18 -8.02 -45.75 -84.02
CA ASP A 18 -7.76 -44.30 -84.05
C ASP A 18 -6.51 -43.94 -83.19
N THR A 19 -5.32 -44.34 -83.64
CA THR A 19 -4.08 -44.26 -82.84
C THR A 19 -3.22 -43.00 -83.05
N GLY A 20 -3.59 -42.10 -83.99
CA GLY A 20 -2.80 -40.90 -84.31
C GLY A 20 -3.06 -39.67 -83.42
N SER A 21 -4.31 -39.46 -82.98
CA SER A 21 -4.71 -38.25 -82.24
C SER A 21 -4.48 -38.35 -80.72
N ALA A 22 -4.34 -39.57 -80.20
CA ALA A 22 -4.21 -39.85 -78.77
C ALA A 22 -2.93 -39.25 -78.15
N ILE A 23 -1.79 -39.25 -78.85
CA ILE A 23 -0.52 -38.79 -78.27
C ILE A 23 -0.50 -37.26 -78.07
N VAL A 24 -0.98 -36.49 -79.05
CA VAL A 24 -1.01 -35.01 -78.96
C VAL A 24 -2.01 -34.56 -77.90
N SER A 25 -3.18 -35.19 -77.84
CA SER A 25 -4.19 -34.90 -76.81
C SER A 25 -3.69 -35.25 -75.40
N VAL A 26 -3.03 -36.40 -75.19
CA VAL A 26 -2.43 -36.76 -73.91
C VAL A 26 -1.35 -35.76 -73.47
N LEU A 27 -0.50 -35.28 -74.38
CA LEU A 27 0.59 -34.35 -74.07
C LEU A 27 0.04 -32.96 -73.67
N ILE A 28 -0.98 -32.45 -74.39
CA ILE A 28 -1.67 -31.21 -74.03
C ILE A 28 -2.39 -31.36 -72.68
N VAL A 29 -3.05 -32.51 -72.43
CA VAL A 29 -3.72 -32.79 -71.15
C VAL A 29 -2.72 -32.88 -70.00
N MET A 30 -1.54 -33.50 -70.17
CA MET A 30 -0.49 -33.52 -69.15
C MET A 30 0.08 -32.12 -68.85
N ILE A 31 0.27 -31.27 -69.86
CA ILE A 31 0.70 -29.88 -69.66
C ILE A 31 -0.37 -29.07 -68.91
N LEU A 32 -1.65 -29.22 -69.28
CA LEU A 32 -2.75 -28.56 -68.56
C LEU A 32 -2.87 -29.04 -67.11
N LEU A 33 -2.79 -30.35 -66.86
CA LEU A 33 -2.85 -30.92 -65.51
C LEU A 33 -1.69 -30.48 -64.62
N SER A 34 -0.47 -30.39 -65.18
CA SER A 34 0.70 -29.89 -64.43
C SER A 34 0.61 -28.38 -64.17
N LEU A 35 0.10 -27.58 -65.10
CA LEU A 35 -0.16 -26.14 -64.89
C LEU A 35 -1.24 -25.91 -63.82
N MET A 36 -2.31 -26.71 -63.83
CA MET A 36 -3.36 -26.70 -62.80
C MET A 36 -2.84 -27.17 -61.44
N GLY A 37 -1.97 -28.20 -61.40
CA GLY A 37 -1.34 -28.67 -60.18
C GLY A 37 -0.42 -27.62 -59.54
N LEU A 38 0.40 -26.95 -60.35
CA LEU A 38 1.29 -25.87 -59.88
C LEU A 38 0.51 -24.65 -59.37
N THR A 39 -0.56 -24.24 -60.06
CA THR A 39 -1.40 -23.12 -59.61
C THR A 39 -2.19 -23.46 -58.34
N ALA A 40 -2.74 -24.67 -58.23
CA ALA A 40 -3.38 -25.14 -56.99
C ALA A 40 -2.38 -25.19 -55.81
N ALA A 41 -1.16 -25.69 -56.01
CA ALA A 41 -0.12 -25.72 -54.98
C ALA A 41 0.30 -24.30 -54.54
N ALA A 42 0.43 -23.36 -55.47
CA ALA A 42 0.73 -21.97 -55.16
C ALA A 42 -0.39 -21.29 -54.35
N ILE A 43 -1.66 -21.53 -54.72
CA ILE A 43 -2.83 -21.05 -53.98
C ILE A 43 -2.84 -21.61 -52.56
N VAL A 44 -2.69 -22.94 -52.39
CA VAL A 44 -2.63 -23.58 -51.07
C VAL A 44 -1.50 -23.01 -50.22
N THR A 45 -0.29 -22.86 -50.77
CA THR A 45 0.87 -22.34 -50.02
C THR A 45 0.62 -20.89 -49.55
N ASN A 46 0.07 -20.04 -50.41
CA ASN A 46 -0.23 -18.64 -50.09
C ASN A 46 -1.39 -18.51 -49.09
N THR A 47 -2.45 -19.30 -49.24
CA THR A 47 -3.57 -19.37 -48.28
C THR A 47 -3.11 -19.91 -46.93
N THR A 48 -2.31 -20.97 -46.89
CA THR A 48 -1.76 -21.51 -45.64
C THR A 48 -0.85 -20.50 -44.94
N GLY A 49 0.04 -19.81 -45.67
CA GLY A 49 0.87 -18.73 -45.12
C GLY A 49 0.02 -17.62 -44.47
N SER A 50 -1.02 -17.17 -45.17
CA SER A 50 -1.98 -16.18 -44.67
C SER A 50 -2.75 -16.65 -43.42
N VAL A 51 -3.16 -17.92 -43.37
CA VAL A 51 -3.87 -18.52 -42.22
C VAL A 51 -2.94 -18.72 -41.02
N VAL A 52 -1.65 -19.04 -41.22
CA VAL A 52 -0.68 -19.15 -40.12
C VAL A 52 -0.38 -17.77 -39.54
N GLN A 53 -0.09 -16.75 -40.37
CA GLN A 53 0.18 -15.39 -39.89
C GLN A 53 -1.01 -14.75 -39.16
N THR A 54 -2.24 -15.03 -39.59
CA THR A 54 -3.45 -14.56 -38.87
C THR A 54 -3.65 -15.28 -37.54
N ARG A 55 -3.30 -16.57 -37.42
CA ARG A 55 -3.31 -17.28 -36.12
C ARG A 55 -2.27 -16.73 -35.16
N GLY A 56 -1.03 -16.51 -35.61
CA GLY A 56 0.05 -15.98 -34.79
C GLY A 56 -0.24 -14.58 -34.24
N SER A 57 -0.75 -13.68 -35.09
CA SER A 57 -1.15 -12.33 -34.68
C SER A 57 -2.34 -12.32 -33.71
N VAL A 58 -3.36 -13.17 -33.91
CA VAL A 58 -4.47 -13.31 -32.94
C VAL A 58 -3.98 -13.86 -31.59
N GLN A 59 -3.07 -14.84 -31.58
CA GLN A 59 -2.46 -15.36 -30.36
C GLN A 59 -1.58 -14.31 -29.66
N ALA A 60 -0.76 -13.58 -30.40
CA ALA A 60 0.10 -12.53 -29.87
C ALA A 60 -0.73 -11.39 -29.24
N LYS A 61 -1.87 -11.03 -29.86
CA LYS A 61 -2.82 -10.07 -29.29
C LYS A 61 -3.47 -10.58 -28.01
N ALA A 62 -4.02 -11.81 -28.02
CA ALA A 62 -4.61 -12.41 -26.82
C ALA A 62 -3.60 -12.54 -25.67
N ALA A 63 -2.32 -12.81 -25.99
CA ALA A 63 -1.24 -12.81 -25.02
C ALA A 63 -0.93 -11.40 -24.47
N ALA A 64 -0.97 -10.37 -25.31
CA ALA A 64 -0.78 -8.98 -24.88
C ALA A 64 -1.91 -8.53 -23.94
N ASP A 65 -3.17 -8.81 -24.28
CA ASP A 65 -4.35 -8.50 -23.44
C ASP A 65 -4.35 -9.26 -22.10
N ALA A 66 -3.91 -10.53 -22.10
CA ALA A 66 -3.68 -11.29 -20.87
C ALA A 66 -2.60 -10.65 -19.98
N GLY A 67 -1.52 -10.14 -20.59
CA GLY A 67 -0.48 -9.39 -19.88
C GLY A 67 -1.01 -8.10 -19.24
N ILE A 68 -1.82 -7.30 -19.95
CA ILE A 68 -2.47 -6.11 -19.39
C ILE A 68 -3.36 -6.50 -18.19
N THR A 69 -4.13 -7.58 -18.34
CA THR A 69 -5.00 -8.10 -17.26
C THR A 69 -4.20 -8.52 -16.02
N ALA A 70 -3.06 -9.20 -16.21
CA ALA A 70 -2.15 -9.58 -15.12
C ALA A 70 -1.52 -8.36 -14.44
N ALA A 71 -1.08 -7.36 -15.21
CA ALA A 71 -0.52 -6.12 -14.69
C ALA A 71 -1.54 -5.31 -13.89
N LEU A 72 -2.82 -5.26 -14.32
CA LEU A 72 -3.91 -4.63 -13.56
C LEU A 72 -4.19 -5.37 -12.25
N ALA A 73 -4.22 -6.70 -12.29
CA ALA A 73 -4.42 -7.52 -11.10
C ALA A 73 -3.26 -7.35 -10.09
N GLN A 74 -2.04 -7.12 -10.57
CA GLN A 74 -0.89 -6.82 -9.71
C GLN A 74 -0.90 -5.38 -9.20
N ALA A 75 -1.19 -4.39 -10.06
CA ALA A 75 -1.25 -2.98 -9.70
C ALA A 75 -2.32 -2.69 -8.63
N ARG A 76 -3.46 -3.39 -8.67
CA ARG A 76 -4.50 -3.34 -7.62
C ARG A 76 -4.07 -3.96 -6.27
N ARG A 77 -2.87 -4.54 -6.16
CA ARG A 77 -2.34 -5.21 -4.96
C ARG A 77 -1.02 -4.61 -4.44
N THR A 78 -0.47 -3.58 -5.08
CA THR A 78 0.86 -3.02 -4.76
C THR A 78 0.85 -1.49 -4.83
N SER A 79 1.69 -0.82 -4.03
CA SER A 79 2.02 0.61 -4.23
C SER A 79 2.87 0.81 -5.48
N GLU A 80 3.79 -0.13 -5.73
CA GLU A 80 4.83 -0.03 -6.74
C GLU A 80 4.36 -0.52 -8.11
N PHE A 81 3.43 0.20 -8.74
CA PHE A 81 3.00 -0.07 -10.12
C PHE A 81 3.49 0.94 -11.16
N CYS A 82 4.35 1.90 -10.76
CA CYS A 82 4.95 2.86 -11.70
C CYS A 82 6.26 2.37 -12.34
N SER A 83 6.74 1.19 -11.93
CA SER A 83 7.97 0.53 -12.38
C SER A 83 7.80 -1.00 -12.47
N LEU A 84 6.55 -1.46 -12.56
CA LEU A 84 6.19 -2.87 -12.64
C LEU A 84 6.80 -3.53 -13.89
N SER A 85 7.33 -4.74 -13.70
CA SER A 85 7.79 -5.62 -14.76
C SER A 85 7.28 -7.03 -14.48
N LEU A 86 6.52 -7.61 -15.41
CA LEU A 86 5.93 -8.94 -15.30
C LEU A 86 6.17 -9.74 -16.59
N SER A 87 6.24 -11.06 -16.47
CA SER A 87 6.23 -11.96 -17.61
C SER A 87 5.37 -13.19 -17.36
N GLY A 88 4.80 -13.74 -18.43
CA GLY A 88 4.04 -14.98 -18.45
C GLY A 88 4.53 -15.87 -19.58
N SER A 89 4.38 -17.19 -19.40
CA SER A 89 4.75 -18.21 -20.40
C SER A 89 3.53 -18.86 -21.08
N GLN A 90 2.37 -18.84 -20.44
CA GLN A 90 1.10 -19.39 -20.95
C GLN A 90 -0.08 -18.45 -20.61
N PRO A 91 -0.47 -17.53 -21.52
CA PRO A 91 0.18 -17.20 -22.79
C PRO A 91 1.51 -16.44 -22.59
N SER A 92 2.34 -16.35 -23.65
CA SER A 92 3.67 -15.72 -23.56
C SER A 92 3.58 -14.20 -23.66
N TYR A 93 3.93 -13.49 -22.58
CA TYR A 93 3.93 -12.02 -22.56
C TYR A 93 5.03 -11.43 -21.68
N THR A 94 5.35 -10.15 -21.91
CA THR A 94 6.13 -9.29 -21.02
C THR A 94 5.44 -7.94 -20.89
N VAL A 95 5.19 -7.46 -19.67
CA VAL A 95 4.55 -6.15 -19.43
C VAL A 95 5.44 -5.27 -18.59
N THR A 96 5.59 -4.01 -19.01
CA THR A 96 6.19 -2.94 -18.21
C THR A 96 5.18 -1.83 -17.95
N SER A 97 5.44 -1.00 -16.94
CA SER A 97 4.61 0.18 -16.63
C SER A 97 5.45 1.45 -16.46
N SER A 98 4.84 2.61 -16.71
CA SER A 98 5.35 3.92 -16.28
C SER A 98 4.20 4.82 -15.82
N CYS A 99 4.49 5.78 -14.93
CA CYS A 99 3.53 6.77 -14.46
C CYS A 99 3.93 8.19 -14.86
N ALA A 100 2.97 8.98 -15.33
CA ALA A 100 3.11 10.41 -15.58
C ALA A 100 1.75 11.11 -15.45
N SER A 101 1.71 12.33 -14.88
CA SER A 101 0.52 13.20 -14.89
C SER A 101 -0.81 12.52 -14.49
N ASN A 102 -0.80 11.77 -13.37
CA ASN A 102 -1.96 11.01 -12.86
C ASN A 102 -2.49 9.93 -13.83
N GLN A 103 -1.64 9.43 -14.73
CA GLN A 103 -1.91 8.29 -15.61
C GLN A 103 -0.80 7.24 -15.50
N VAL A 104 -1.20 5.97 -15.44
CA VAL A 104 -0.30 4.81 -15.53
C VAL A 104 -0.47 4.17 -16.89
N THR A 105 0.65 3.96 -17.56
CA THR A 105 0.73 3.37 -18.88
C THR A 105 1.32 1.97 -18.76
N PHE A 106 0.50 0.93 -18.97
CA PHE A 106 0.97 -0.43 -19.12
C PHE A 106 1.28 -0.70 -20.59
N THR A 107 2.46 -1.25 -20.87
CA THR A 107 2.89 -1.66 -22.20
C THR A 107 3.15 -3.16 -22.18
N SER A 108 2.21 -3.93 -22.74
CA SER A 108 2.29 -5.39 -22.82
C SER A 108 2.77 -5.81 -24.20
N THR A 109 3.77 -6.68 -24.26
CA THR A 109 4.23 -7.34 -25.49
C THR A 109 3.86 -8.82 -25.41
N GLY A 110 2.87 -9.24 -26.18
CA GLY A 110 2.49 -10.64 -26.35
C GLY A 110 3.26 -11.33 -27.49
N ARG A 111 3.47 -12.64 -27.37
CA ARG A 111 4.10 -13.51 -28.37
C ARG A 111 3.18 -14.68 -28.75
N GLY A 112 2.94 -14.84 -30.04
CA GLY A 112 2.32 -16.03 -30.64
C GLY A 112 3.30 -17.20 -30.70
N THR A 113 2.80 -18.42 -30.90
CA THR A 113 3.66 -19.63 -30.94
C THR A 113 4.55 -19.70 -32.20
N ASP A 114 4.23 -18.91 -33.22
CA ASP A 114 5.00 -18.75 -34.46
C ASP A 114 6.06 -17.63 -34.38
N GLY A 115 6.22 -17.00 -33.21
CA GLY A 115 7.13 -15.86 -33.03
C GLY A 115 6.52 -14.50 -33.39
N GLY A 116 5.27 -14.45 -33.84
CA GLY A 116 4.54 -13.19 -34.04
C GLY A 116 4.50 -12.38 -32.74
N THR A 117 4.70 -11.06 -32.84
CA THR A 117 4.65 -10.16 -31.68
C THR A 117 3.51 -9.15 -31.83
N THR A 118 2.91 -8.75 -30.71
CA THR A 118 1.94 -7.64 -30.67
C THR A 118 2.19 -6.84 -29.40
N LYS A 119 2.27 -5.53 -29.52
CA LYS A 119 2.36 -4.63 -28.38
C LYS A 119 1.04 -3.91 -28.20
N THR A 120 0.49 -4.00 -27.00
CA THR A 120 -0.74 -3.31 -26.61
C THR A 120 -0.43 -2.39 -25.44
N GLN A 121 -0.83 -1.14 -25.59
CA GLN A 121 -0.68 -0.09 -24.59
C GLN A 121 -2.05 0.22 -23.99
N ALA A 122 -2.15 0.16 -22.66
CA ALA A 122 -3.35 0.57 -21.94
C ALA A 122 -2.99 1.66 -20.91
N VAL A 123 -3.66 2.80 -21.02
CA VAL A 123 -3.49 3.97 -20.16
C VAL A 123 -4.70 4.06 -19.25
N TYR A 124 -4.45 3.99 -17.95
CA TYR A 124 -5.45 4.18 -16.92
C TYR A 124 -5.22 5.51 -16.22
N ALA A 125 -6.30 6.20 -15.86
CA ALA A 125 -6.20 7.20 -14.82
C ALA A 125 -5.74 6.49 -13.54
N TYR A 126 -4.89 7.12 -12.75
CA TYR A 126 -4.71 6.74 -11.36
C TYR A 126 -4.78 7.99 -10.51
N THR A 127 -5.48 7.88 -9.38
CA THR A 127 -5.27 8.86 -8.33
C THR A 127 -3.91 8.50 -7.72
N PRO A 128 -2.90 9.39 -7.69
CA PRO A 128 -1.70 9.15 -6.91
C PRO A 128 -2.04 8.79 -5.47
N ALA A 129 -1.10 8.22 -4.73
CA ALA A 129 -1.24 8.10 -3.29
C ALA A 129 -1.57 9.48 -2.72
N LYS A 130 -2.85 9.71 -2.49
CA LYS A 130 -3.35 10.96 -1.94
C LYS A 130 -2.98 10.89 -0.46
N ASP A 131 -2.53 12.00 0.11
CA ASP A 131 -2.26 12.06 1.55
C ASP A 131 -3.58 11.94 2.32
N VAL A 132 -4.05 10.71 2.50
CA VAL A 132 -5.25 10.34 3.26
C VAL A 132 -4.89 9.19 4.19
N GLY A 133 -5.11 9.45 5.48
CA GLY A 133 -5.64 8.50 6.47
C GLY A 133 -4.84 7.25 6.79
N MET A 134 -4.58 6.39 5.81
CA MET A 134 -4.23 4.99 6.00
C MET A 134 -2.88 4.56 5.38
N GLY A 135 -2.16 5.49 4.75
CA GLY A 135 -0.77 5.28 4.29
C GLY A 135 0.31 5.67 5.31
N ALA A 136 -0.08 6.07 6.51
CA ALA A 136 0.84 6.50 7.55
C ALA A 136 1.52 5.32 8.25
N ASP A 137 2.75 5.52 8.72
CA ASP A 137 3.43 4.53 9.57
C ASP A 137 2.67 4.37 10.89
N LEU A 138 2.32 5.47 11.57
CA LEU A 138 1.66 5.41 12.87
C LEU A 138 0.29 6.08 12.80
N THR A 139 -0.78 5.35 13.12
CA THR A 139 -2.16 5.87 13.16
C THR A 139 -2.85 5.50 14.47
N PHE A 140 -3.28 6.51 15.23
CA PHE A 140 -3.92 6.33 16.55
C PHE A 140 -5.25 7.07 16.63
N PHE A 141 -6.35 6.37 16.90
CA PHE A 141 -7.72 6.92 16.95
C PHE A 141 -8.11 7.50 18.33
N ASN A 142 -7.10 7.95 19.07
CA ASN A 142 -7.22 8.69 20.33
C ASN A 142 -5.99 9.59 20.49
N SER A 143 -6.02 10.52 21.46
CA SER A 143 -4.88 11.38 21.76
C SER A 143 -3.61 10.56 22.04
N ALA A 144 -2.48 11.02 21.52
CA ALA A 144 -1.18 10.36 21.71
C ALA A 144 -0.15 11.37 22.25
N THR A 145 0.76 10.88 23.10
CA THR A 145 1.88 11.67 23.64
C THR A 145 3.18 10.93 23.37
N PHE A 146 4.18 11.62 22.81
CA PHE A 146 5.52 11.07 22.60
C PHE A 146 6.49 11.76 23.57
N THR A 147 7.10 10.96 24.45
CA THR A 147 8.12 11.36 25.45
C THR A 147 9.49 10.77 25.07
N TYR A 148 10.50 10.91 25.93
CA TYR A 148 11.84 10.29 25.76
C TYR A 148 11.81 8.76 25.57
N GLU A 149 10.67 8.13 25.90
CA GLU A 149 10.42 6.70 25.73
C GLU A 149 10.09 6.33 24.27
N VAL A 150 9.65 7.30 23.46
CA VAL A 150 9.31 7.07 22.06
C VAL A 150 10.37 7.68 21.15
N LYS A 151 11.22 6.82 20.56
CA LYS A 151 12.19 7.21 19.54
C LYS A 151 11.65 6.92 18.16
N THR A 152 11.79 7.88 17.25
CA THR A 152 11.46 7.71 15.82
C THR A 152 12.73 7.84 14.98
N VAL A 153 12.90 6.97 13.97
CA VAL A 153 14.03 7.03 13.05
C VAL A 153 13.57 6.95 11.58
N SER A 154 14.20 7.77 10.75
CA SER A 154 13.92 7.91 9.32
C SER A 154 15.18 7.55 8.52
N PRO A 155 15.44 6.26 8.25
CA PRO A 155 16.62 5.82 7.49
C PRO A 155 16.53 6.11 5.97
N GLY A 156 15.45 6.76 5.51
CA GLY A 156 15.31 7.21 4.12
C GLY A 156 14.19 8.24 3.98
N ASN A 157 12.95 7.83 4.27
CA ASN A 157 11.78 8.71 4.26
C ASN A 157 11.34 9.06 5.70
N ALA A 158 10.90 10.29 5.90
CA ALA A 158 10.29 10.72 7.15
C ALA A 158 9.01 9.91 7.41
N LEU A 159 8.82 9.50 8.67
CA LEU A 159 7.59 8.82 9.10
C LEU A 159 6.38 9.73 8.87
N THR A 160 5.19 9.15 8.78
CA THR A 160 3.93 9.89 8.90
C THR A 160 3.17 9.41 10.14
N ILE A 161 2.73 10.37 10.96
CA ILE A 161 1.91 10.14 12.15
C ILE A 161 0.53 10.77 11.93
N ASN A 162 -0.52 9.95 11.98
CA ASN A 162 -1.91 10.35 11.89
C ASN A 162 -2.61 10.17 13.23
N ILE A 163 -3.30 11.20 13.70
CA ILE A 163 -4.19 11.17 14.87
C ILE A 163 -5.60 11.59 14.41
N PRO A 164 -6.42 10.67 13.87
CA PRO A 164 -7.75 10.99 13.36
C PRO A 164 -8.75 11.49 14.40
N LYS A 165 -8.44 11.30 15.69
CA LYS A 165 -9.27 11.74 16.82
C LYS A 165 -8.39 12.03 18.04
N GLY A 166 -8.65 13.14 18.71
CA GLY A 166 -7.84 13.60 19.85
C GLY A 166 -6.66 14.48 19.44
N ASP A 167 -5.81 14.77 20.42
CA ASP A 167 -4.69 15.70 20.33
C ASP A 167 -3.35 14.97 20.24
N PHE A 168 -2.31 15.66 19.76
CA PHE A 168 -0.95 15.13 19.74
C PHE A 168 -0.04 15.96 20.64
N THR A 169 0.56 15.33 21.65
CA THR A 169 1.56 15.99 22.52
C THR A 169 2.97 15.50 22.20
N CYS A 170 3.84 16.45 21.84
CA CYS A 170 5.25 16.20 21.51
C CYS A 170 6.19 16.69 22.62
N GLN A 171 7.11 15.85 23.08
CA GLN A 171 8.12 16.20 24.10
C GLN A 171 9.54 15.77 23.69
N VAL A 172 9.75 15.42 22.42
CA VAL A 172 10.98 14.83 21.87
C VAL A 172 11.21 15.18 20.41
N PRO A 173 12.43 14.95 19.88
CA PRO A 173 12.66 14.90 18.44
C PRO A 173 11.84 13.80 17.76
N ILE A 174 11.08 14.19 16.73
CA ILE A 174 10.22 13.31 15.94
C ILE A 174 10.64 13.36 14.47
N ALA A 175 11.14 12.25 13.95
CA ALA A 175 11.55 12.07 12.55
C ALA A 175 10.36 11.85 11.60
N ALA A 176 9.30 12.66 11.73
CA ALA A 176 8.03 12.48 11.03
C ALA A 176 7.41 13.80 10.55
N SER A 177 6.45 13.70 9.64
CA SER A 177 5.36 14.68 9.50
C SER A 177 4.14 14.23 10.31
N ILE A 178 3.37 15.17 10.85
CA ILE A 178 2.29 14.90 11.81
C ILE A 178 0.99 15.51 11.31
N ARG A 179 -0.09 14.74 11.38
CA ARG A 179 -1.45 15.19 11.11
C ARG A 179 -2.34 14.82 12.28
N VAL A 180 -3.05 15.79 12.84
CA VAL A 180 -3.89 15.60 14.03
C VAL A 180 -5.24 16.29 13.84
N GLN A 181 -6.34 15.60 14.18
CA GLN A 181 -7.69 16.17 14.08
C GLN A 181 -7.96 17.21 15.17
N GLY A 182 -7.47 16.95 16.38
CA GLY A 182 -7.43 17.93 17.47
C GLY A 182 -6.23 18.87 17.37
N SER A 183 -5.75 19.32 18.52
CA SER A 183 -4.66 20.27 18.66
C SER A 183 -3.28 19.61 18.61
N PHE A 184 -2.27 20.38 18.18
CA PHE A 184 -0.87 20.01 18.28
C PHE A 184 -0.21 20.76 19.45
N ILE A 185 0.25 20.01 20.44
CA ILE A 185 0.77 20.52 21.71
C ILE A 185 2.24 20.12 21.84
N THR A 186 3.10 21.02 22.30
CA THR A 186 4.47 20.69 22.69
C THR A 186 4.70 20.99 24.17
N LYS A 187 5.55 20.19 24.82
CA LYS A 187 5.96 20.41 26.22
C LYS A 187 7.48 20.44 26.38
N GLY A 188 8.16 21.08 25.44
CA GLY A 188 9.61 21.25 25.45
C GLY A 188 10.32 20.10 24.74
N SER A 189 11.50 20.40 24.18
CA SER A 189 12.35 19.45 23.47
C SER A 189 11.68 18.78 22.24
N CYS A 190 10.55 19.31 21.78
CA CYS A 190 9.91 18.83 20.55
C CYS A 190 10.69 19.31 19.32
N ASP A 191 11.12 18.41 18.45
CA ASP A 191 11.78 18.75 17.17
C ASP A 191 11.19 17.89 16.05
N VAL A 192 10.14 18.40 15.42
CA VAL A 192 9.45 17.71 14.31
C VAL A 192 10.20 17.96 13.02
N ALA A 193 10.79 16.89 12.47
CA ALA A 193 11.60 16.96 11.25
C ALA A 193 10.77 17.29 9.99
N GLY A 194 9.49 16.94 9.97
CA GLY A 194 8.56 17.20 8.87
C GLY A 194 7.66 18.42 9.09
N SER A 195 6.50 18.40 8.45
CA SER A 195 5.44 19.41 8.63
C SER A 195 4.36 18.93 9.60
N VAL A 196 3.60 19.87 10.16
CA VAL A 196 2.49 19.60 11.08
C VAL A 196 1.20 20.23 10.55
N THR A 197 0.11 19.46 10.53
CA THR A 197 -1.24 19.94 10.22
C THR A 197 -2.21 19.52 11.33
N ALA A 198 -2.73 20.49 12.07
CA ALA A 198 -3.72 20.32 13.14
C ALA A 198 -5.11 20.79 12.68
N GLY A 199 -6.16 20.06 13.09
CA GLY A 199 -7.55 20.49 12.95
C GLY A 199 -7.99 21.44 14.07
N GLY A 200 -7.39 21.31 15.25
CA GLY A 200 -7.50 22.23 16.39
C GLY A 200 -6.48 23.37 16.32
N SER A 201 -6.07 23.85 17.49
CA SER A 201 -5.06 24.90 17.66
C SER A 201 -3.64 24.34 17.76
N VAL A 202 -2.66 25.24 17.78
CA VAL A 202 -1.25 24.93 18.08
C VAL A 202 -0.87 25.52 19.43
N GLU A 203 -0.28 24.72 20.30
CA GLU A 203 0.24 25.14 21.59
C GLU A 203 1.73 24.78 21.71
N MET A 204 2.59 25.61 21.10
CA MET A 204 4.04 25.48 21.26
C MET A 204 4.50 26.26 22.50
N THR A 205 4.63 25.57 23.64
CA THR A 205 4.83 26.20 24.95
C THR A 205 6.28 26.54 25.30
N ASN A 206 7.29 26.10 24.54
CA ASN A 206 8.71 26.36 24.85
C ASN A 206 9.50 26.88 23.65
N GLY A 207 10.52 27.70 23.93
CA GLY A 207 11.44 28.22 22.92
C GLY A 207 12.42 27.19 22.34
N SER A 208 12.51 25.99 22.92
CA SER A 208 13.26 24.87 22.33
C SER A 208 12.44 24.10 21.27
N ASP A 209 11.12 24.27 21.25
CA ASP A 209 10.26 23.53 20.34
C ASP A 209 10.47 23.98 18.89
N THR A 210 10.54 23.03 17.97
CA THR A 210 10.85 23.26 16.55
C THR A 210 9.94 22.41 15.66
N VAL A 211 9.37 23.04 14.63
CA VAL A 211 8.79 22.36 13.47
C VAL A 211 9.61 22.76 12.26
N ARG A 212 10.35 21.82 11.66
CA ARG A 212 11.29 22.14 10.58
C ARG A 212 10.57 22.43 9.25
N GLY A 213 9.43 21.80 9.02
CA GLY A 213 8.54 22.04 7.88
C GLY A 213 7.54 23.18 8.12
N ASN A 214 6.38 23.09 7.47
CA ASN A 214 5.27 24.02 7.65
C ASN A 214 4.46 23.66 8.91
N LEU A 215 3.77 24.64 9.50
CA LEU A 215 2.87 24.47 10.62
C LEU A 215 1.49 25.07 10.28
N SER A 216 0.46 24.24 10.26
CA SER A 216 -0.91 24.63 9.91
C SER A 216 -1.89 24.20 11.01
N ALA A 217 -2.79 25.10 11.41
CA ALA A 217 -3.80 24.83 12.45
C ALA A 217 -5.16 25.37 12.01
N ALA A 218 -6.18 24.52 11.86
CA ALA A 218 -7.49 24.93 11.36
C ALA A 218 -8.43 25.49 12.45
N GLY A 219 -8.14 25.24 13.73
CA GLY A 219 -8.96 25.68 14.85
C GLY A 219 -9.04 27.21 14.96
N THR A 220 -10.20 27.70 15.39
CA THR A 220 -10.47 29.14 15.59
C THR A 220 -9.99 29.69 16.92
N ASP A 221 -9.61 28.80 17.85
CA ASP A 221 -9.04 29.15 19.15
C ASP A 221 -7.66 29.81 19.02
N LYS A 222 -7.20 30.42 20.13
CA LYS A 222 -5.87 31.03 20.18
C LYS A 222 -4.78 29.96 20.02
N SER A 223 -3.92 30.12 19.03
CA SER A 223 -2.68 29.36 18.90
C SER A 223 -1.51 30.14 19.53
N LEU A 224 -0.64 29.44 20.26
CA LEU A 224 0.56 29.95 20.90
C LEU A 224 1.80 29.39 20.22
N VAL A 225 2.71 30.26 19.76
CA VAL A 225 3.96 29.87 19.10
C VAL A 225 5.16 30.52 19.79
N ARG A 226 5.77 29.78 20.74
CA ARG A 226 7.01 30.19 21.42
C ARG A 226 8.28 29.66 20.74
N GLY A 227 8.17 28.55 20.01
CA GLY A 227 9.26 27.89 19.30
C GLY A 227 9.57 28.44 17.90
N SER A 228 10.34 27.66 17.13
CA SER A 228 10.72 27.96 15.74
C SER A 228 9.87 27.17 14.72
N VAL A 229 9.57 27.79 13.58
CA VAL A 229 8.95 27.11 12.42
C VAL A 229 9.79 27.39 11.18
N GLY A 230 10.34 26.36 10.55
CA GLY A 230 11.20 26.52 9.38
C GLY A 230 10.44 26.95 8.12
N GLY A 231 9.22 26.44 7.94
CA GLY A 231 8.32 26.76 6.84
C GLY A 231 7.33 27.88 7.15
N ALA A 232 6.21 27.88 6.42
CA ALA A 232 5.08 28.78 6.65
C ALA A 232 4.29 28.40 7.90
N LEU A 233 3.66 29.40 8.52
CA LEU A 233 2.78 29.26 9.68
C LEU A 233 1.39 29.81 9.33
N THR A 234 0.36 28.95 9.33
CA THR A 234 -1.02 29.34 9.00
C THR A 234 -1.96 28.88 10.10
N VAL A 235 -2.70 29.80 10.73
CA VAL A 235 -3.67 29.46 11.79
C VAL A 235 -5.08 29.99 11.51
N GLY A 236 -6.08 29.18 11.86
CA GLY A 236 -7.50 29.44 11.69
C GLY A 236 -8.13 30.31 12.78
N GLY A 237 -7.35 30.75 13.76
CA GLY A 237 -7.75 31.58 14.89
C GLY A 237 -6.80 32.74 15.18
N SER A 238 -6.80 33.22 16.42
CA SER A 238 -5.83 34.23 16.89
C SER A 238 -4.45 33.62 17.11
N LEU A 239 -3.39 34.41 16.95
CA LEU A 239 -2.00 33.97 17.01
C LEU A 239 -1.22 34.79 18.04
N GLU A 240 -0.71 34.14 19.08
CA GLU A 240 0.21 34.74 20.04
C GLU A 240 1.61 34.16 19.90
N PHE A 241 2.59 35.03 19.71
CA PHE A 241 4.02 34.71 19.70
C PHE A 241 4.63 35.10 21.06
N GLY A 242 5.50 34.25 21.62
CA GLY A 242 6.13 34.48 22.93
C GLY A 242 7.28 35.49 22.94
N TRP A 243 8.25 35.34 23.85
CA TRP A 243 9.40 36.26 23.98
C TRP A 243 10.77 35.56 23.83
N GLU A 244 10.82 34.43 23.13
CA GLU A 244 11.99 33.53 23.06
C GLU A 244 12.93 33.84 21.88
N GLN A 245 12.71 34.95 21.17
CA GLN A 245 13.54 35.42 20.04
C GLN A 245 13.69 34.39 18.90
N LYS A 246 12.65 33.58 18.68
CA LYS A 246 12.64 32.51 17.65
C LYS A 246 12.28 33.02 16.27
N ILE A 247 12.52 32.17 15.27
CA ILE A 247 12.37 32.52 13.85
C ILE A 247 11.22 31.71 13.24
N ILE A 248 10.37 32.40 12.49
CA ILE A 248 9.46 31.79 11.52
C ILE A 248 10.04 32.03 10.12
N GLY A 249 10.39 30.97 9.39
CA GLY A 249 11.12 31.05 8.12
C GLY A 249 10.25 31.37 6.90
N GLY A 250 8.97 31.01 6.94
CA GLY A 250 8.00 31.25 5.88
C GLY A 250 7.13 32.48 6.07
N ASN A 251 6.04 32.54 5.29
CA ASN A 251 4.97 33.51 5.49
C ASN A 251 4.14 33.12 6.73
N VAL A 252 3.56 34.12 7.39
CA VAL A 252 2.63 33.94 8.51
C VAL A 252 1.24 34.40 8.12
N GLN A 253 0.23 33.60 8.45
CA GLN A 253 -1.17 33.88 8.20
C GLN A 253 -2.01 33.52 9.43
N ALA A 254 -2.88 34.44 9.85
CA ALA A 254 -3.86 34.23 10.92
C ALA A 254 -5.22 34.80 10.50
N THR A 255 -6.33 34.26 11.01
CA THR A 255 -7.68 34.82 10.79
C THR A 255 -8.15 35.67 11.96
N GLY A 256 -7.55 35.49 13.14
CA GLY A 256 -7.86 36.21 14.37
C GLY A 256 -6.92 37.38 14.63
N ASP A 257 -6.85 37.79 15.90
CA ASP A 257 -5.92 38.81 16.38
C ASP A 257 -4.49 38.27 16.40
N VAL A 258 -3.50 39.12 16.15
CA VAL A 258 -2.08 38.74 16.15
C VAL A 258 -1.33 39.52 17.22
N LYS A 259 -0.67 38.81 18.13
CA LYS A 259 0.26 39.38 19.10
C LYS A 259 1.67 38.87 18.82
N LEU A 260 2.59 39.77 18.49
CA LEU A 260 3.97 39.50 18.13
C LEU A 260 4.92 39.94 19.26
N GLY A 261 5.26 39.00 20.15
CA GLY A 261 6.14 39.24 21.30
C GLY A 261 7.59 39.56 20.90
N SER A 262 8.50 38.59 20.75
CA SER A 262 9.89 38.84 20.29
C SER A 262 10.37 38.00 19.10
N GLN A 263 9.51 37.19 18.50
CA GLN A 263 9.82 36.39 17.32
C GLN A 263 10.15 37.25 16.10
N ARG A 264 11.04 36.74 15.24
CA ARG A 264 11.32 37.28 13.91
C ARG A 264 10.54 36.49 12.86
N LEU A 265 9.64 37.17 12.16
CA LEU A 265 8.98 36.64 10.97
C LEU A 265 9.84 36.98 9.76
N SER A 266 10.32 35.96 9.04
CA SER A 266 11.30 36.13 7.96
C SER A 266 10.68 36.62 6.66
N LYS A 267 9.36 36.51 6.51
CA LYS A 267 8.60 36.93 5.32
C LYS A 267 7.36 37.74 5.73
N ALA A 268 6.30 37.69 4.91
CA ALA A 268 5.09 38.49 5.11
C ALA A 268 4.23 37.96 6.27
N LEU A 269 3.44 38.86 6.86
CA LEU A 269 2.40 38.58 7.86
C LEU A 269 1.04 38.99 7.28
N THR A 270 0.04 38.10 7.29
CA THR A 270 -1.32 38.37 6.78
C THR A 270 -2.39 38.06 7.82
N PHE A 271 -3.25 39.03 8.12
CA PHE A 271 -4.43 38.87 9.00
C PHE A 271 -5.53 39.89 8.66
N PRO A 272 -6.81 39.66 8.99
CA PRO A 272 -7.89 40.55 8.54
C PRO A 272 -7.78 41.98 9.09
N ALA A 273 -8.19 42.97 8.29
CA ALA A 273 -8.12 44.38 8.65
C ALA A 273 -8.86 44.75 9.95
N GLY A 274 -9.96 44.07 10.25
CA GLY A 274 -10.76 44.25 11.47
C GLY A 274 -10.22 43.53 12.72
N LYS A 275 -9.02 42.94 12.66
CA LYS A 275 -8.37 42.26 13.79
C LYS A 275 -7.26 43.09 14.41
N LYS A 276 -7.01 42.87 15.70
CA LYS A 276 -5.96 43.56 16.45
C LYS A 276 -4.58 43.06 16.05
N PHE A 277 -3.62 43.97 16.13
CA PHE A 277 -2.21 43.68 16.01
C PHE A 277 -1.49 44.34 17.17
N GLU A 278 -0.87 43.54 18.02
CA GLU A 278 -0.03 43.97 19.13
C GLU A 278 1.40 43.54 18.81
N GLN A 279 2.36 44.45 18.86
CA GLN A 279 3.76 44.19 18.52
C GLN A 279 4.64 44.75 19.63
N ASP A 280 5.39 43.88 20.32
CA ASP A 280 6.28 44.28 21.41
C ASP A 280 7.70 44.56 20.87
N GLN A 281 8.48 43.50 20.66
CA GLN A 281 9.88 43.54 20.23
C GLN A 281 10.14 42.69 18.96
N GLY A 282 9.16 41.92 18.51
CA GLY A 282 9.26 41.07 17.34
C GLY A 282 9.27 41.87 16.04
N VAL A 283 9.79 41.25 14.99
CA VAL A 283 10.06 41.93 13.71
C VAL A 283 9.45 41.15 12.56
N VAL A 284 8.67 41.83 11.72
CA VAL A 284 8.23 41.30 10.42
C VAL A 284 9.19 41.81 9.35
N SER A 285 9.90 40.89 8.69
CA SER A 285 10.91 41.23 7.68
C SER A 285 10.30 41.53 6.30
N GLY A 286 9.10 41.00 6.03
CA GLY A 286 8.32 41.28 4.82
C GLY A 286 7.11 42.18 5.10
N THR A 287 6.22 42.27 4.12
CA THR A 287 5.01 43.10 4.19
C THR A 287 4.02 42.60 5.26
N ILE A 288 3.41 43.53 5.99
CA ILE A 288 2.20 43.26 6.79
C ILE A 288 0.99 43.56 5.91
N SER A 289 0.22 42.52 5.57
CA SER A 289 -0.97 42.59 4.72
C SER A 289 -2.24 42.48 5.55
N ARG A 290 -3.21 43.37 5.29
CA ARG A 290 -4.50 43.44 5.98
C ARG A 290 -5.68 43.41 5.01
N PRO A 291 -5.99 42.27 4.36
CA PRO A 291 -7.20 42.14 3.54
C PRO A 291 -8.47 42.19 4.40
N ALA A 292 -9.64 42.36 3.77
CA ALA A 292 -10.93 42.35 4.47
C ALA A 292 -11.22 41.00 5.16
N ALA A 293 -10.77 39.90 4.56
CA ALA A 293 -10.89 38.55 5.11
C ALA A 293 -9.63 37.72 4.79
N VAL A 294 -9.40 36.70 5.59
CA VAL A 294 -8.32 35.71 5.42
C VAL A 294 -8.93 34.33 5.59
N THR A 295 -8.68 33.43 4.63
CA THR A 295 -9.20 32.06 4.68
C THR A 295 -8.46 31.26 5.76
N ALA A 296 -9.21 30.57 6.62
CA ALA A 296 -8.63 29.58 7.53
C ALA A 296 -8.00 28.42 6.74
N PRO A 297 -6.92 27.78 7.21
CA PRO A 297 -6.43 26.57 6.57
C PRO A 297 -7.45 25.44 6.76
N ALA A 298 -7.51 24.51 5.80
CA ALA A 298 -8.37 23.34 5.93
C ALA A 298 -7.87 22.42 7.05
N ALA A 299 -8.81 21.89 7.85
CA ALA A 299 -8.52 20.81 8.78
C ALA A 299 -8.05 19.56 8.00
N PRO A 300 -7.13 18.74 8.55
CA PRO A 300 -6.72 17.52 7.89
C PRO A 300 -7.91 16.55 7.81
N SER A 301 -8.23 16.04 6.62
CA SER A 301 -9.24 14.98 6.47
C SER A 301 -8.64 13.61 6.72
N PHE A 302 -9.27 12.82 7.58
CA PHE A 302 -8.98 11.41 7.78
C PHE A 302 -10.15 10.57 7.31
N ASP A 303 -9.85 9.35 6.89
CA ASP A 303 -10.87 8.33 6.69
C ASP A 303 -11.38 7.84 8.06
N ALA A 304 -12.57 7.23 8.07
CA ALA A 304 -13.10 6.59 9.27
C ALA A 304 -12.23 5.40 9.71
N TRP A 305 -12.47 4.90 10.93
CA TRP A 305 -11.85 3.65 11.38
C TRP A 305 -12.22 2.51 10.44
N PHE A 306 -11.24 1.66 10.14
CA PHE A 306 -11.41 0.52 9.25
C PHE A 306 -11.74 -0.74 10.05
N ASP A 307 -13.01 -1.13 10.07
CA ASP A 307 -13.51 -2.35 10.74
C ASP A 307 -12.93 -3.63 10.08
N TYR A 308 -11.76 -4.10 10.53
CA TYR A 308 -11.16 -5.32 9.97
C TYR A 308 -11.63 -6.62 10.66
N ALA A 309 -12.48 -7.34 9.95
CA ALA A 309 -12.71 -8.78 10.16
C ALA A 309 -12.04 -9.59 9.05
N TYR A 310 -11.22 -10.56 9.46
CA TYR A 310 -10.46 -11.48 8.61
C TYR A 310 -11.37 -12.31 7.70
N LYS A 311 -10.95 -12.41 6.44
CA LYS A 311 -11.49 -13.36 5.46
C LYS A 311 -10.33 -14.06 4.78
N SER A 312 -10.44 -15.37 4.55
CA SER A 312 -9.42 -16.11 3.80
C SER A 312 -9.24 -15.62 2.36
N SER A 313 -10.28 -15.02 1.77
CA SER A 313 -10.24 -14.35 0.45
C SER A 313 -9.22 -13.22 0.37
N ASP A 314 -8.90 -12.60 1.50
CA ASP A 314 -8.01 -11.44 1.60
C ASP A 314 -6.53 -11.87 1.56
N TRP A 315 -6.27 -13.18 1.75
CA TRP A 315 -4.95 -13.80 1.88
C TRP A 315 -4.74 -14.94 0.86
N PRO A 316 -4.90 -14.70 -0.45
CA PRO A 316 -4.76 -15.73 -1.47
C PRO A 316 -3.35 -16.32 -1.46
N GLY A 317 -3.26 -17.65 -1.47
CA GLY A 317 -2.00 -18.39 -1.45
C GLY A 317 -1.36 -18.55 -0.06
N TYR A 318 -1.99 -18.04 1.00
CA TYR A 318 -1.54 -18.31 2.37
C TYR A 318 -2.06 -19.69 2.84
N SER A 319 -1.19 -20.47 3.48
CA SER A 319 -1.61 -21.63 4.28
C SER A 319 -2.24 -21.16 5.60
N ILE A 320 -3.11 -21.96 6.22
CA ILE A 320 -3.78 -21.60 7.47
C ILE A 320 -3.44 -22.64 8.54
N ILE A 321 -2.90 -22.17 9.66
CA ILE A 321 -2.66 -22.95 10.89
C ILE A 321 -3.66 -22.43 11.92
N THR A 322 -4.72 -23.19 12.19
CA THR A 322 -5.70 -22.86 13.23
C THR A 322 -5.29 -23.50 14.56
N LEU A 323 -5.19 -22.70 15.61
CA LEU A 323 -4.91 -23.20 16.96
C LEU A 323 -6.20 -23.60 17.69
N THR A 324 -6.11 -24.65 18.50
CA THR A 324 -7.18 -25.03 19.45
C THR A 324 -6.89 -24.48 20.85
N ALA A 325 -7.96 -24.14 21.58
CA ALA A 325 -7.86 -23.55 22.92
C ALA A 325 -7.24 -24.49 23.98
N SER A 326 -7.31 -25.81 23.77
CA SER A 326 -6.90 -26.84 24.72
C SER A 326 -5.95 -27.87 24.10
N GLY A 327 -5.20 -28.58 24.96
CA GLY A 327 -4.11 -29.48 24.60
C GLY A 327 -2.74 -28.87 24.91
N THR A 328 -1.66 -29.57 24.55
CA THR A 328 -0.25 -29.15 24.81
C THR A 328 0.70 -29.33 23.63
N GLY A 329 0.25 -29.99 22.55
CA GLY A 329 1.06 -30.25 21.35
C GLY A 329 0.99 -29.14 20.30
N PRO A 330 1.71 -29.29 19.17
CA PRO A 330 1.61 -28.39 18.03
C PRO A 330 0.16 -28.14 17.60
N GLY A 331 -0.17 -26.90 17.24
CA GLY A 331 -1.54 -26.51 16.90
C GLY A 331 -2.44 -26.17 18.11
N THR A 332 -1.88 -25.97 19.30
CA THR A 332 -2.64 -25.56 20.50
C THR A 332 -2.16 -24.21 21.05
N CYS A 333 -3.04 -23.45 21.72
CA CYS A 333 -2.68 -22.19 22.37
C CYS A 333 -1.59 -22.36 23.44
N ASN A 334 -1.67 -23.43 24.24
CA ASN A 334 -0.69 -23.71 25.27
C ASN A 334 0.71 -23.98 24.69
N TYR A 335 0.81 -24.56 23.48
CA TYR A 335 2.12 -24.80 22.83
C TYR A 335 2.86 -23.50 22.46
N PHE A 336 2.14 -22.40 22.24
CA PHE A 336 2.72 -21.07 22.05
C PHE A 336 3.00 -20.37 23.39
N ASN A 337 2.06 -20.44 24.33
CA ASN A 337 2.14 -19.70 25.59
C ASN A 337 3.02 -20.38 26.67
N ALA A 338 3.32 -21.67 26.54
CA ALA A 338 4.13 -22.41 27.52
C ALA A 338 5.64 -22.22 27.31
N HIS A 339 6.38 -22.30 28.42
CA HIS A 339 7.83 -22.44 28.39
C HIS A 339 8.25 -23.69 27.60
N PRO A 340 9.27 -23.64 26.72
CA PRO A 340 10.20 -22.54 26.44
C PRO A 340 9.86 -21.69 25.18
N ALA A 341 8.57 -21.47 24.86
CA ALA A 341 8.09 -20.86 23.61
C ALA A 341 8.42 -21.67 22.33
N THR A 342 8.30 -23.00 22.41
CA THR A 342 8.47 -23.91 21.26
C THR A 342 7.51 -23.58 20.11
N GLY A 343 6.27 -23.15 20.41
CA GLY A 343 5.31 -22.68 19.39
C GLY A 343 5.85 -21.52 18.57
N TRP A 344 6.38 -20.48 19.21
CA TRP A 344 6.95 -19.32 18.52
C TRP A 344 8.15 -19.69 17.66
N THR A 345 9.12 -20.42 18.21
CA THR A 345 10.33 -20.81 17.46
C THR A 345 10.01 -21.72 16.27
N SER A 346 8.95 -22.55 16.35
CA SER A 346 8.50 -23.42 15.25
C SER A 346 8.07 -22.65 13.99
N LEU A 347 7.66 -21.38 14.10
CA LEU A 347 7.33 -20.51 12.97
C LEU A 347 8.53 -20.26 12.03
N SER A 348 9.77 -20.49 12.48
CA SER A 348 10.98 -20.41 11.63
C SER A 348 11.08 -21.52 10.58
N SER A 349 10.23 -22.57 10.69
CA SER A 349 10.15 -23.66 9.71
C SER A 349 9.25 -23.34 8.51
N LEU A 350 8.47 -22.25 8.56
CA LEU A 350 7.52 -21.89 7.51
C LEU A 350 8.22 -21.58 6.18
N THR A 351 7.73 -22.19 5.10
CA THR A 351 8.26 -22.05 3.72
C THR A 351 7.29 -21.36 2.76
N THR A 352 6.01 -21.27 3.12
CA THR A 352 4.95 -20.59 2.35
C THR A 352 4.27 -19.53 3.22
N PRO A 353 3.68 -18.46 2.62
CA PRO A 353 2.95 -17.46 3.37
C PRO A 353 1.89 -18.13 4.26
N THR A 354 1.76 -17.69 5.52
CA THR A 354 0.98 -18.42 6.52
C THR A 354 0.11 -17.49 7.37
N VAL A 355 -1.13 -17.88 7.60
CA VAL A 355 -2.03 -17.32 8.61
C VAL A 355 -2.01 -18.24 9.82
N LEU A 356 -1.50 -17.74 10.95
CA LEU A 356 -1.66 -18.35 12.27
C LEU A 356 -2.97 -17.82 12.88
N ASP A 357 -4.03 -18.62 12.83
CA ASP A 357 -5.31 -18.29 13.45
C ASP A 357 -5.33 -18.78 14.91
N ALA A 358 -4.99 -17.88 15.81
CA ALA A 358 -4.95 -18.08 17.26
C ALA A 358 -6.18 -17.47 17.97
N ARG A 359 -7.30 -17.21 17.28
CA ARG A 359 -8.51 -16.59 17.86
C ARG A 359 -9.25 -17.46 18.86
N ALA A 360 -8.96 -18.77 18.88
CA ALA A 360 -9.37 -19.68 19.94
C ALA A 360 -8.67 -19.40 21.28
N CYS A 361 -7.50 -18.74 21.27
CA CYS A 361 -6.75 -18.37 22.46
C CYS A 361 -7.37 -17.13 23.12
N SER A 362 -7.38 -17.10 24.46
CA SER A 362 -7.76 -15.91 25.23
C SER A 362 -6.73 -14.77 25.07
N ASN A 363 -5.45 -15.14 25.01
CA ASN A 363 -4.30 -14.30 24.70
C ASN A 363 -3.25 -15.18 23.98
N LEU A 364 -2.55 -14.64 22.99
CA LEU A 364 -1.37 -15.29 22.41
C LEU A 364 -0.11 -14.59 22.95
N SER A 365 0.67 -15.31 23.75
CA SER A 365 1.80 -14.73 24.50
C SER A 365 3.13 -15.39 24.13
N ALA A 366 4.16 -14.58 23.90
CA ALA A 366 5.57 -14.96 23.82
C ALA A 366 6.26 -14.98 25.20
N ASN A 367 5.59 -14.45 26.23
CA ASN A 367 6.09 -14.29 27.60
C ASN A 367 6.14 -15.64 28.34
N SER A 368 7.11 -16.48 27.96
CA SER A 368 7.29 -17.83 28.50
C SER A 368 8.50 -17.98 29.42
N GLY A 369 9.07 -16.84 29.86
CA GLY A 369 10.36 -16.79 30.56
C GLY A 369 11.57 -17.07 29.65
N THR A 370 11.43 -16.86 28.33
CA THR A 370 12.50 -16.98 27.33
C THR A 370 12.46 -15.79 26.36
N ASP A 371 13.53 -15.63 25.56
CA ASP A 371 13.65 -14.63 24.50
C ASP A 371 13.45 -15.33 23.13
N PRO A 372 12.22 -15.65 22.68
CA PRO A 372 12.01 -16.42 21.45
C PRO A 372 12.45 -15.63 20.21
N VAL A 373 13.36 -16.22 19.44
CA VAL A 373 13.81 -15.69 18.15
C VAL A 373 13.16 -16.47 17.00
N VAL A 374 12.44 -15.78 16.13
CA VAL A 374 11.74 -16.34 14.97
C VAL A 374 12.39 -15.83 13.69
N THR A 375 13.03 -16.71 12.93
CA THR A 375 13.67 -16.36 11.64
C THR A 375 12.76 -16.73 10.48
N LEU A 376 12.05 -15.74 9.94
CA LEU A 376 11.05 -15.91 8.89
C LEU A 376 11.69 -15.91 7.49
N LYS A 377 11.21 -16.80 6.63
CA LYS A 377 11.58 -16.87 5.19
C LYS A 377 10.49 -16.34 4.26
N THR A 378 9.31 -16.08 4.82
CA THR A 378 8.04 -15.87 4.10
C THR A 378 7.08 -15.07 4.98
N ASP A 379 6.01 -14.55 4.39
CA ASP A 379 5.05 -13.68 5.09
C ASP A 379 4.25 -14.44 6.17
N LEU A 380 3.99 -13.75 7.28
CA LEU A 380 3.22 -14.26 8.42
C LEU A 380 2.10 -13.28 8.79
N VAL A 381 0.87 -13.78 8.81
CA VAL A 381 -0.28 -13.12 9.43
C VAL A 381 -0.61 -13.88 10.69
N MET A 382 -0.81 -13.17 11.79
CA MET A 382 -1.28 -13.74 13.05
C MET A 382 -2.62 -13.08 13.38
N LEU A 383 -3.59 -13.89 13.80
CA LEU A 383 -4.90 -13.45 14.28
C LEU A 383 -5.06 -13.91 15.74
N ALA A 384 -5.38 -13.02 16.67
CA ALA A 384 -5.69 -13.39 18.05
C ALA A 384 -6.66 -12.39 18.69
N LYS A 385 -7.13 -12.71 19.90
CA LYS A 385 -7.97 -11.81 20.70
C LYS A 385 -7.16 -10.70 21.38
N SER A 386 -5.97 -11.04 21.83
CA SER A 386 -4.97 -10.11 22.37
C SER A 386 -3.58 -10.72 22.18
N TYR A 387 -2.56 -9.88 22.33
CA TYR A 387 -1.17 -10.29 22.23
C TYR A 387 -0.34 -9.80 23.40
N ASP A 388 0.56 -10.67 23.85
CA ASP A 388 1.70 -10.32 24.69
C ASP A 388 2.98 -10.71 23.94
N LEU A 389 3.63 -9.74 23.29
CA LEU A 389 4.82 -9.97 22.48
C LEU A 389 6.12 -9.86 23.32
N THR A 390 6.03 -10.00 24.64
CA THR A 390 7.18 -9.82 25.54
C THR A 390 8.39 -10.67 25.11
N MET A 391 9.55 -10.01 25.00
CA MET A 391 10.85 -10.57 24.57
C MET A 391 10.90 -11.24 23.18
N LEU A 392 9.83 -11.15 22.37
CA LEU A 392 9.77 -11.74 21.05
C LEU A 392 10.66 -10.98 20.04
N THR A 393 11.58 -11.70 19.40
CA THR A 393 12.41 -11.17 18.31
C THR A 393 12.03 -11.83 16.99
N MET A 394 11.64 -11.04 15.99
CA MET A 394 11.45 -11.52 14.62
C MET A 394 12.56 -11.02 13.70
N THR A 395 13.15 -11.92 12.93
CA THR A 395 14.23 -11.63 11.97
C THR A 395 13.90 -12.20 10.59
N ALA A 396 14.43 -11.57 9.55
CA ALA A 396 14.37 -12.10 8.19
C ALA A 396 15.52 -13.08 7.95
N SER A 397 15.23 -14.20 7.28
CA SER A 397 16.24 -15.05 6.68
C SER A 397 17.03 -14.27 5.61
N SER A 398 18.31 -14.58 5.44
CA SER A 398 19.16 -13.93 4.43
C SER A 398 18.50 -13.97 3.04
N GLY A 399 18.53 -12.84 2.33
CA GLY A 399 17.91 -12.66 1.01
C GLY A 399 16.38 -12.48 1.01
N THR A 400 15.70 -12.57 2.15
CA THR A 400 14.24 -12.43 2.25
C THR A 400 13.82 -11.08 2.87
N LYS A 401 12.57 -10.66 2.64
CA LYS A 401 11.95 -9.46 3.22
C LYS A 401 10.49 -9.76 3.65
N PRO A 402 10.30 -10.67 4.63
CA PRO A 402 8.97 -11.15 4.99
C PRO A 402 8.18 -10.06 5.72
N LYS A 403 6.86 -10.04 5.46
CA LYS A 403 5.90 -9.16 6.11
C LYS A 403 5.25 -9.88 7.28
N VAL A 404 5.17 -9.20 8.42
CA VAL A 404 4.51 -9.69 9.64
C VAL A 404 3.28 -8.84 9.90
N ARG A 405 2.15 -9.46 10.23
CA ARG A 405 0.95 -8.74 10.67
C ARG A 405 0.41 -9.34 11.95
N VAL A 406 0.37 -8.54 13.00
CA VAL A 406 -0.22 -8.84 14.31
C VAL A 406 -1.62 -8.23 14.31
N ILE A 407 -2.67 -9.05 14.30
CA ILE A 407 -4.04 -8.58 14.09
C ILE A 407 -4.94 -9.03 15.25
N VAL A 408 -5.45 -8.06 15.99
CA VAL A 408 -6.68 -8.21 16.78
C VAL A 408 -7.81 -7.65 15.94
N GLU A 409 -8.75 -8.50 15.51
CA GLU A 409 -9.86 -8.09 14.65
C GLU A 409 -10.77 -7.05 15.32
N ASP A 410 -11.31 -6.14 14.50
CA ASP A 410 -12.53 -5.43 14.86
C ASP A 410 -13.69 -6.06 14.10
N THR A 411 -14.53 -6.77 14.84
CA THR A 411 -15.68 -7.50 14.29
C THR A 411 -16.97 -6.69 14.33
N THR A 412 -16.95 -5.52 14.97
CA THR A 412 -18.09 -4.62 15.09
C THR A 412 -18.04 -3.62 13.94
N LYS A 413 -19.07 -3.65 13.07
CA LYS A 413 -19.14 -2.80 11.87
C LYS A 413 -19.76 -1.45 12.19
N ASP A 414 -19.07 -0.63 12.98
CA ASP A 414 -19.57 0.69 13.39
C ASP A 414 -18.65 1.86 13.01
N ALA A 415 -17.60 1.60 12.22
CA ALA A 415 -16.59 2.56 11.78
C ALA A 415 -15.91 3.29 12.96
N LYS A 416 -15.71 2.59 14.07
CA LYS A 416 -15.01 3.07 15.29
C LYS A 416 -14.16 1.95 15.87
N PRO A 417 -13.04 2.26 16.55
CA PRO A 417 -12.25 1.28 17.29
C PRO A 417 -13.09 0.65 18.41
N SER A 418 -13.59 -0.57 18.18
CA SER A 418 -14.58 -1.26 19.01
C SER A 418 -13.98 -2.44 19.78
N CYS A 419 -13.45 -2.19 20.99
CA CYS A 419 -12.97 -3.20 21.95
C CYS A 419 -14.07 -4.13 22.49
N THR A 420 -14.58 -5.00 21.62
CA THR A 420 -15.75 -5.85 21.85
C THR A 420 -15.45 -7.28 21.41
N ASN A 421 -16.34 -8.23 21.72
CA ASN A 421 -16.23 -9.65 21.31
C ASN A 421 -14.92 -10.36 21.74
N GLY A 422 -14.26 -9.82 22.77
CA GLY A 422 -12.97 -10.32 23.28
C GLY A 422 -11.74 -9.72 22.61
N ALA A 423 -11.88 -8.71 21.73
CA ALA A 423 -10.75 -7.92 21.25
C ALA A 423 -10.06 -7.17 22.40
N GLY A 424 -8.73 -7.20 22.42
CA GLY A 424 -7.89 -6.61 23.44
C GLY A 424 -6.59 -6.03 22.90
N SER A 425 -5.72 -5.64 23.83
CA SER A 425 -4.48 -4.91 23.52
C SER A 425 -3.41 -5.77 22.84
N ILE A 426 -2.45 -5.10 22.21
CA ILE A 426 -1.17 -5.67 21.77
C ILE A 426 -0.10 -5.08 22.69
N ASN A 427 0.51 -5.91 23.53
CA ASN A 427 1.62 -5.53 24.41
C ASN A 427 2.96 -5.75 23.68
N ILE A 428 3.78 -4.69 23.66
CA ILE A 428 5.14 -4.61 23.12
C ILE A 428 6.10 -4.36 24.31
N ASN A 429 7.01 -5.30 24.56
CA ASN A 429 7.82 -5.30 25.78
C ASN A 429 9.11 -6.12 25.65
N GLY A 430 10.21 -5.47 25.29
CA GLY A 430 11.41 -6.14 24.79
C GLY A 430 11.25 -6.74 23.38
N THR A 431 10.22 -6.35 22.65
CA THR A 431 9.84 -6.91 21.34
C THR A 431 10.67 -6.29 20.21
N SER A 432 11.33 -7.10 19.39
CA SER A 432 12.18 -6.62 18.29
C SER A 432 11.74 -7.15 16.93
N MET A 433 11.00 -6.34 16.18
CA MET A 433 10.83 -6.49 14.74
C MET A 433 12.08 -5.93 14.04
N ALA A 434 13.01 -6.82 13.66
CA ALA A 434 14.29 -6.41 13.08
C ALA A 434 14.11 -5.69 11.73
N SER A 435 15.11 -4.93 11.28
CA SER A 435 15.04 -4.09 10.06
C SER A 435 14.81 -4.85 8.74
N GLY A 436 14.95 -6.18 8.72
CA GLY A 436 14.56 -7.03 7.58
C GLY A 436 13.09 -7.45 7.57
N ILE A 437 12.36 -7.26 8.68
CA ILE A 437 10.93 -7.49 8.83
C ILE A 437 10.19 -6.18 8.55
N THR A 438 9.11 -6.24 7.76
CA THR A 438 8.11 -5.16 7.73
C THR A 438 6.89 -5.60 8.54
N ALA A 439 6.64 -4.97 9.68
CA ALA A 439 5.61 -5.35 10.64
C ALA A 439 4.41 -4.40 10.65
N LEU A 440 3.20 -4.94 10.81
CA LEU A 440 1.97 -4.21 11.11
C LEU A 440 1.39 -4.69 12.44
N ALA A 441 1.00 -3.78 13.32
CA ALA A 441 0.08 -4.08 14.42
C ALA A 441 -1.26 -3.40 14.14
N TYR A 442 -2.33 -4.18 14.17
CA TYR A 442 -3.70 -3.70 14.08
C TYR A 442 -4.48 -4.16 15.32
N THR A 443 -5.11 -3.24 16.04
CA THR A 443 -6.06 -3.56 17.11
C THR A 443 -7.06 -2.42 17.33
N PRO A 444 -8.37 -2.68 17.49
CA PRO A 444 -9.32 -1.66 17.94
C PRO A 444 -9.05 -1.16 19.36
N CYS A 445 -8.13 -1.77 20.08
CA CYS A 445 -7.77 -1.41 21.45
C CYS A 445 -6.42 -0.67 21.49
N THR A 446 -5.69 -0.88 22.57
CA THR A 446 -4.42 -0.20 22.83
C THR A 446 -3.26 -1.01 22.27
N VAL A 447 -2.34 -0.36 21.56
CA VAL A 447 -0.95 -0.84 21.49
C VAL A 447 -0.25 -0.26 22.72
N ASP A 448 0.21 -1.14 23.61
CA ASP A 448 0.83 -0.77 24.88
C ASP A 448 2.31 -1.12 24.86
N VAL A 449 3.17 -0.18 25.25
CA VAL A 449 4.62 -0.29 25.17
C VAL A 449 5.23 -0.13 26.55
N HIS A 450 5.67 -1.24 27.17
CA HIS A 450 6.23 -1.22 28.53
C HIS A 450 7.76 -1.08 28.60
N GLY A 451 8.49 -1.50 27.55
CA GLY A 451 9.92 -1.25 27.41
C GLY A 451 10.84 -2.03 28.34
N ILE A 452 11.58 -3.01 27.81
CA ILE A 452 12.68 -3.66 28.54
C ILE A 452 14.03 -3.24 27.95
N GLY A 453 14.76 -2.39 28.70
CA GLY A 453 16.16 -2.06 28.42
C GLY A 453 16.43 -1.44 27.04
N GLY A 454 15.46 -0.75 26.44
CA GLY A 454 15.59 -0.16 25.10
C GLY A 454 15.70 -1.20 23.97
N ARG A 455 15.24 -2.43 24.21
CA ARG A 455 15.22 -3.51 23.21
C ARG A 455 14.10 -3.33 22.18
N ASP A 456 13.03 -2.61 22.54
CA ASP A 456 11.83 -2.49 21.72
C ASP A 456 12.09 -1.78 20.39
N LYS A 457 11.82 -2.49 19.30
CA LYS A 457 12.04 -2.04 17.92
C LYS A 457 10.86 -2.44 17.07
N TRP A 458 10.24 -1.46 16.43
CA TRP A 458 9.13 -1.67 15.52
C TRP A 458 9.44 -1.09 14.15
N ASN A 459 9.70 -1.97 13.18
CA ASN A 459 9.93 -1.59 11.80
C ASN A 459 8.64 -1.76 10.98
N GLY A 460 7.93 -0.66 10.77
CA GLY A 460 6.69 -0.62 10.01
C GLY A 460 5.55 0.08 10.74
N SER A 461 4.33 -0.39 10.53
CA SER A 461 3.13 0.36 10.85
C SER A 461 2.45 -0.05 12.17
N LEU A 462 1.82 0.92 12.83
CA LEU A 462 0.84 0.73 13.90
C LEU A 462 -0.50 1.37 13.48
N TYR A 463 -1.60 0.65 13.64
CA TYR A 463 -2.96 1.16 13.43
C TYR A 463 -3.82 0.73 14.62
N SER A 464 -4.12 1.65 15.54
CA SER A 464 -4.82 1.30 16.78
C SER A 464 -5.84 2.30 17.29
N GLY A 465 -6.78 1.80 18.09
CA GLY A 465 -7.77 2.62 18.79
C GLY A 465 -7.11 3.59 19.78
N ALA A 466 -6.09 3.13 20.49
CA ALA A 466 -5.26 3.95 21.38
C ALA A 466 -3.79 3.52 21.36
N PHE A 467 -2.91 4.40 21.85
CA PHE A 467 -1.49 4.14 22.04
C PHE A 467 -1.09 4.49 23.47
N SER A 468 -0.48 3.53 24.16
CA SER A 468 0.09 3.70 25.50
C SER A 468 1.61 3.56 25.40
N TYR A 469 2.31 4.53 25.99
CA TYR A 469 3.76 4.56 26.08
C TYR A 469 4.15 4.51 27.56
N GLY A 470 5.14 3.69 27.88
CA GLY A 470 5.79 3.64 29.18
C GLY A 470 7.17 3.00 29.11
N GLY A 471 7.77 2.97 27.91
CA GLY A 471 8.89 2.10 27.60
C GLY A 471 9.66 2.50 26.34
N LEU A 472 10.99 2.45 26.42
CA LEU A 472 11.93 2.85 25.38
C LEU A 472 11.79 2.03 24.08
N VAL A 473 11.01 2.53 23.12
CA VAL A 473 10.77 1.93 21.79
C VAL A 473 11.38 2.76 20.67
N THR A 474 11.91 2.08 19.65
CA THR A 474 12.35 2.70 18.40
C THR A 474 11.44 2.31 17.23
N PHE A 475 10.73 3.29 16.67
CA PHE A 475 9.94 3.16 15.44
C PHE A 475 10.76 3.53 14.20
N SER A 476 10.74 2.67 13.17
CA SER A 476 11.32 2.95 11.86
C SER A 476 10.31 2.76 10.73
N SER A 477 10.37 3.64 9.72
CA SER A 477 9.41 3.65 8.61
C SER A 477 9.55 2.40 7.73
N SER A 478 8.43 1.69 7.56
CA SER A 478 8.27 0.59 6.62
C SER A 478 6.77 0.35 6.37
N PRO A 479 6.08 1.27 5.67
CA PRO A 479 4.62 1.30 5.67
C PRO A 479 4.00 0.02 5.11
N ILE A 480 2.99 -0.49 5.81
CA ILE A 480 2.27 -1.73 5.49
C ILE A 480 0.83 -1.65 5.98
N SER A 481 -0.10 -2.16 5.17
CA SER A 481 -1.54 -2.15 5.47
C SER A 481 -2.16 -3.55 5.48
N LEU A 482 -3.43 -3.60 5.90
CA LEU A 482 -4.33 -4.74 5.72
C LEU A 482 -4.99 -4.69 4.34
N PRO A 483 -5.37 -5.85 3.77
CA PRO A 483 -6.25 -5.90 2.62
C PRO A 483 -7.56 -5.14 2.87
N GLY A 484 -8.04 -4.41 1.86
CA GLY A 484 -9.26 -3.60 1.96
C GLY A 484 -9.06 -2.19 2.54
N ILE A 485 -7.92 -1.90 3.18
CA ILE A 485 -7.52 -0.53 3.51
C ILE A 485 -7.14 0.18 2.20
N THR A 486 -7.99 1.11 1.76
CA THR A 486 -7.83 1.82 0.47
C THR A 486 -7.05 3.13 0.55
N GLY A 487 -6.72 3.62 1.75
CA GLY A 487 -5.93 4.84 1.92
C GLY A 487 -4.44 4.62 1.68
N GLY A 488 -3.80 5.56 0.97
CA GLY A 488 -2.34 5.64 0.82
C GLY A 488 -1.72 4.81 -0.30
N LEU A 489 -2.43 3.84 -0.89
CA LEU A 489 -2.00 3.25 -2.16
C LEU A 489 -2.49 4.13 -3.32
N PRO A 490 -1.70 4.34 -4.39
CA PRO A 490 -2.20 4.97 -5.59
C PRO A 490 -3.36 4.13 -6.14
N VAL A 491 -4.53 4.74 -6.36
CA VAL A 491 -5.74 4.01 -6.78
C VAL A 491 -5.85 4.05 -8.29
N LEU A 492 -5.80 2.87 -8.91
CA LEU A 492 -6.00 2.71 -10.35
C LEU A 492 -7.48 2.94 -10.68
N GLY A 493 -7.75 4.02 -11.42
CA GLY A 493 -9.08 4.44 -11.85
C GLY A 493 -9.46 3.87 -13.21
N ASP A 494 -10.29 4.62 -13.94
CA ASP A 494 -10.87 4.16 -15.21
C ASP A 494 -9.84 4.05 -16.35
N LEU A 495 -10.15 3.19 -17.31
CA LEU A 495 -9.43 3.09 -18.58
C LEU A 495 -9.61 4.39 -19.37
N VAL A 496 -8.53 5.11 -19.63
CA VAL A 496 -8.52 6.34 -20.43
C VAL A 496 -8.35 6.01 -21.91
N SER A 497 -7.47 5.06 -22.25
CA SER A 497 -7.34 4.56 -23.62
C SER A 497 -6.63 3.19 -23.68
N GLN A 498 -6.99 2.37 -24.67
CA GLN A 498 -6.26 1.16 -25.03
C GLN A 498 -6.03 1.15 -26.54
N ARG A 499 -4.82 0.84 -26.98
CA ARG A 499 -4.43 0.78 -28.39
C ARG A 499 -3.29 -0.19 -28.63
N ASP A 500 -3.27 -0.79 -29.82
CA ASP A 500 -2.10 -1.51 -30.30
C ASP A 500 -1.05 -0.51 -30.80
N ILE A 501 0.23 -0.78 -30.52
CA ILE A 501 1.38 0.03 -30.94
C ILE A 501 2.37 -0.83 -31.73
N ARG A 502 3.20 -0.20 -32.56
CA ARG A 502 4.25 -0.87 -33.35
C ARG A 502 5.55 -0.99 -32.54
#